data_AF-A0A6G0THQ8-F1
#
_entry.id   AF-A0A6G0THQ8-F1
#
_cell.length_a   1.000
_cell.length_b   1.000
_cell.length_c   1.000
_cell.angle_alpha   90.00
_cell.angle_beta   90.00
_cell.angle_gamma   90.00
#
_symmetry.space_group_name_H-M   'P 1'
#
loop_
_entity.id
_entity.type
_entity.pdbx_description
1 polymer ?
#
loop_
_entity_poly.entity_id
_entity_poly.type
_entity_poly.pdbx_seq_one_letter_code
_entity_poly.pdbx_strand_id
1 'polypeptide(L)'
;MCFIVVAALFGNLLVMVSVMRHRKLRVITNYFVVSLALADMLVAIFAMCFNASFELTGRWMFGRFMCDVWNSMDVYFSTVSILHLCCISVDRYYAIVQPLDYPLIMTKARTVVMLASVWVSPVLISFAPIFAGWYTTAAHDRERLRHPDVCAFVVNKQYAVVSSSVSFWVPGVIMLFTYYRIYQEADRQERMLYRCTFRKDTL
;
A
#
# COMPACT_ATOMS: atom_id res chain seq x y z
N MET A 1 3.18 21.77 -0.08
CA MET A 1 3.93 20.49 -0.15
C MET A 1 4.65 20.16 1.16
N CYS A 2 5.53 21.01 1.69
CA CYS A 2 6.30 20.69 2.91
C CYS A 2 5.43 20.33 4.12
N PHE A 3 4.30 21.02 4.33
CA PHE A 3 3.35 20.67 5.41
C PHE A 3 2.81 19.24 5.28
N ILE A 4 2.47 18.81 4.06
CA ILE A 4 1.92 17.46 3.79
C ILE A 4 2.99 16.41 4.11
N VAL A 5 4.24 16.64 3.69
CA VAL A 5 5.37 15.75 3.97
C VAL A 5 5.60 15.63 5.48
N VAL A 6 5.70 16.76 6.19
CA VAL A 6 5.92 16.75 7.65
C VAL A 6 4.78 16.06 8.39
N ALA A 7 3.53 16.34 7.99
CA ALA A 7 2.36 15.70 8.58
C ALA A 7 2.35 14.18 8.34
N ALA A 8 2.68 13.73 7.13
CA ALA A 8 2.76 12.31 6.79
C ALA A 8 3.86 11.59 7.59
N LEU A 9 5.05 12.19 7.70
CA LEU A 9 6.15 11.63 8.49
C LEU A 9 5.81 11.55 9.98
N PHE A 10 5.28 12.64 10.54
CA PHE A 10 4.93 12.70 11.94
C PHE A 10 3.78 11.74 12.30
N GLY A 11 2.73 11.71 11.47
CA GLY A 11 1.58 10.83 11.67
C GLY A 11 1.96 9.35 11.66
N ASN A 12 2.72 8.91 10.65
CA ASN A 12 3.16 7.52 10.55
C ASN A 12 4.16 7.15 11.66
N LEU A 13 5.04 8.08 12.06
CA LEU A 13 5.93 7.89 13.21
C LEU A 13 5.15 7.66 14.51
N LEU A 14 4.10 8.45 14.76
CA LEU A 14 3.24 8.29 15.93
C LEU A 14 2.56 6.92 15.96
N VAL A 15 2.08 6.44 14.81
CA VAL A 15 1.49 5.09 14.69
C VAL A 15 2.48 4.02 15.11
N MET A 16 3.72 4.07 14.59
CA MET A 16 4.77 3.11 14.98
C MET A 16 5.11 3.19 16.48
N VAL A 17 5.32 4.41 17.00
CA VAL A 17 5.64 4.62 18.42
C VAL A 17 4.53 4.11 19.34
N SER A 18 3.26 4.34 18.97
CA SER A 18 2.10 3.87 19.73
C SER A 18 2.09 2.35 19.89
N VAL A 19 2.30 1.61 18.80
CA VAL A 19 2.35 0.14 18.81
C VAL A 19 3.55 -0.38 19.60
N MET A 20 4.72 0.26 19.49
CA MET A 20 5.92 -0.14 20.23
C MET A 20 5.78 0.09 21.74
N ARG A 21 5.20 1.22 22.14
CA ARG A 21 5.07 1.63 23.55
C ARG A 21 4.03 0.81 24.30
N HIS A 22 2.90 0.48 23.67
CA HIS A 22 1.81 -0.22 24.34
C HIS A 22 1.88 -1.73 24.11
N ARG A 23 2.25 -2.51 25.15
CA ARG A 23 2.28 -3.99 25.09
C ARG A 23 0.96 -4.61 24.63
N LYS A 24 -0.19 -4.02 25.01
CA LYS A 24 -1.53 -4.48 24.60
C LYS A 24 -1.76 -4.39 23.09
N LEU A 25 -1.03 -3.51 22.39
CA LEU A 25 -1.10 -3.34 20.94
C LEU A 25 -0.09 -4.22 20.18
N ARG A 26 0.75 -5.03 20.85
CA ARG A 26 1.71 -5.92 20.18
C ARG A 26 1.08 -7.25 19.76
N VAL A 27 0.03 -7.16 18.96
CA VAL A 27 -0.67 -8.28 18.33
C VAL A 27 -0.22 -8.47 16.89
N ILE A 28 -0.35 -9.69 16.36
CA ILE A 28 0.09 -10.08 15.00
C ILE A 28 -0.44 -9.11 13.95
N THR A 29 -1.69 -8.68 14.08
CA THR A 29 -2.37 -7.76 13.16
C THR A 29 -1.74 -6.36 13.12
N ASN A 30 -1.19 -5.88 14.24
CA ASN A 30 -0.58 -4.55 14.32
C ASN A 30 0.82 -4.50 13.69
N TYR A 31 1.45 -5.64 13.39
CA TYR A 31 2.69 -5.65 12.60
C TYR A 31 2.45 -5.21 11.16
N PHE A 32 1.30 -5.54 10.56
CA PHE A 32 0.93 -5.02 9.23
C PHE A 32 0.81 -3.50 9.23
N VAL A 33 0.21 -2.94 10.29
CA VAL A 33 0.03 -1.49 10.44
C VAL A 33 1.37 -0.78 10.60
N VAL A 34 2.30 -1.35 11.37
CA VAL A 34 3.66 -0.79 11.52
C VAL A 34 4.42 -0.82 10.19
N SER A 35 4.33 -1.92 9.44
CA SER A 35 4.97 -2.04 8.13
C SER A 35 4.36 -1.08 7.10
N LEU A 36 3.04 -0.90 7.12
CA LEU A 36 2.35 0.10 6.30
C LEU A 36 2.82 1.52 6.66
N ALA A 37 2.89 1.86 7.95
CA ALA A 37 3.37 3.17 8.39
C ALA A 37 4.82 3.44 7.95
N LEU A 38 5.68 2.41 7.98
CA LEU A 38 7.03 2.49 7.44
C LEU A 38 7.02 2.74 5.91
N ALA A 39 6.18 2.01 5.16
CA ALA A 39 6.03 2.21 3.72
C ALA A 39 5.58 3.65 3.39
N ASP A 40 4.57 4.17 4.10
CA ASP A 40 4.05 5.53 3.89
C ASP A 40 5.07 6.62 4.27
N MET A 41 5.92 6.39 5.28
CA MET A 41 7.05 7.27 5.54
C MET A 41 8.05 7.28 4.39
N LEU A 42 8.36 6.12 3.81
CA LEU A 42 9.25 6.03 2.65
C LEU A 42 8.65 6.73 1.43
N VAL A 43 7.34 6.63 1.19
CA VAL A 43 6.63 7.45 0.16
C VAL A 43 6.85 8.93 0.42
N ALA A 44 6.61 9.41 1.65
CA ALA A 44 6.73 10.82 1.98
C ALA A 44 8.17 11.34 1.79
N ILE A 45 9.18 10.54 2.14
CA ILE A 45 10.60 10.92 1.95
C ILE A 45 11.00 10.88 0.48
N PHE A 46 10.71 9.79 -0.23
CA PHE A 46 11.27 9.56 -1.57
C PHE A 46 10.39 10.05 -2.71
N ALA A 47 9.06 9.90 -2.63
CA ALA A 47 8.19 10.39 -3.69
C ALA A 47 7.93 11.89 -3.52
N MET A 48 7.43 12.30 -2.34
CA MET A 48 6.93 13.66 -2.15
C MET A 48 8.04 14.72 -2.05
N CYS A 49 9.19 14.42 -1.43
CA CYS A 49 10.29 15.40 -1.35
C CYS A 49 10.90 15.68 -2.72
N PHE A 50 11.10 14.64 -3.55
CA PHE A 50 11.62 14.80 -4.90
C PHE A 50 10.63 15.53 -5.81
N ASN A 51 9.33 15.21 -5.69
CA ASN A 51 8.28 15.95 -6.39
C ASN A 51 8.27 17.44 -6.00
N ALA A 52 8.41 17.74 -4.70
CA ALA A 52 8.49 19.11 -4.21
C ALA A 52 9.72 19.86 -4.77
N SER A 53 10.87 19.18 -4.90
CA SER A 53 12.07 19.76 -5.52
C SER A 53 11.85 20.09 -6.99
N PHE A 54 11.13 19.24 -7.73
CA PHE A 54 10.79 19.47 -9.14
C PHE A 54 9.87 20.68 -9.30
N GLU A 55 8.78 20.75 -8.52
CA GLU A 55 7.83 21.87 -8.51
C GLU A 55 8.49 23.22 -8.18
N LEU A 56 9.41 23.23 -7.20
CA LEU A 56 10.12 24.46 -6.81
C LEU A 56 11.11 24.94 -7.88
N THR A 57 11.74 24.02 -8.61
CA THR A 57 12.78 24.36 -9.60
C THR A 57 12.19 24.58 -10.99
N GLY A 58 10.99 24.04 -11.26
CA GLY A 58 10.34 24.04 -12.58
C GLY A 58 11.04 23.17 -13.64
N ARG A 59 12.08 22.42 -13.25
CA ARG A 59 12.88 21.55 -14.12
C ARG A 59 13.53 20.41 -13.33
N TRP A 60 13.76 19.29 -13.98
CA TRP A 60 14.41 18.12 -13.39
C TRP A 60 15.93 18.25 -13.42
N MET A 61 16.57 18.43 -12.26
CA MET A 61 18.03 18.66 -12.17
C MET A 61 18.87 17.41 -11.86
N PHE A 62 18.24 16.28 -11.53
CA PHE A 62 18.95 15.07 -11.03
C PHE A 62 19.37 14.11 -12.15
N GLY A 63 19.14 14.47 -13.42
CA GLY A 63 19.45 13.64 -14.58
C GLY A 63 18.51 12.45 -14.78
N ARG A 64 18.67 11.74 -15.89
CA ARG A 64 17.69 10.74 -16.37
C ARG A 64 17.60 9.50 -15.48
N PHE A 65 18.75 9.00 -15.02
CA PHE A 65 18.80 7.84 -14.16
C PHE A 65 18.02 8.06 -12.85
N MET A 66 18.16 9.24 -12.23
CA MET A 66 17.38 9.57 -11.03
C MET A 66 15.89 9.75 -11.31
N CYS A 67 15.51 10.22 -12.51
CA CYS A 67 14.09 10.31 -12.90
C CYS A 67 13.46 8.91 -13.01
N ASP A 68 14.19 7.93 -13.54
CA ASP A 68 13.71 6.54 -13.64
C ASP A 68 13.61 5.89 -12.27
N VAL A 69 14.62 6.10 -11.42
CA VAL A 69 14.60 5.63 -10.03
C VAL A 69 13.45 6.24 -9.25
N TRP A 70 13.22 7.55 -9.38
CA TRP A 70 12.14 8.25 -8.69
C TRP A 70 10.75 7.73 -9.11
N ASN A 71 10.49 7.63 -10.42
CA ASN A 71 9.22 7.07 -10.92
C ASN A 71 9.04 5.60 -10.50
N SER A 72 10.11 4.80 -10.54
CA SER A 72 10.08 3.42 -10.06
C SER A 72 9.72 3.34 -8.58
N MET A 73 10.33 4.20 -7.75
CA MET A 73 10.09 4.25 -6.31
C MET A 73 8.66 4.71 -6.00
N ASP A 74 8.14 5.70 -6.71
CA ASP A 74 6.76 6.18 -6.49
C ASP A 74 5.72 5.08 -6.78
N VAL A 75 5.85 4.39 -7.92
CA VAL A 75 4.99 3.24 -8.26
C VAL A 75 5.21 2.08 -7.29
N TYR A 76 6.46 1.81 -6.90
CA TYR A 76 6.79 0.76 -5.95
C TYR A 76 6.12 0.99 -4.59
N PHE A 77 6.34 2.16 -3.97
CA PHE A 77 5.83 2.41 -2.62
C PHE A 77 4.31 2.52 -2.59
N SER A 78 3.68 3.13 -3.61
CA SER A 78 2.21 3.14 -3.72
C SER A 78 1.62 1.73 -3.84
N THR A 79 2.25 0.86 -4.62
CA THR A 79 1.86 -0.56 -4.74
C THR A 79 2.05 -1.32 -3.43
N VAL A 80 3.16 -1.06 -2.71
CA VAL A 80 3.40 -1.63 -1.38
C VAL A 80 2.29 -1.21 -0.40
N SER A 81 1.90 0.06 -0.37
CA SER A 81 0.87 0.56 0.56
C SER A 81 -0.51 -0.07 0.30
N ILE A 82 -0.97 -0.16 -0.95
CA ILE A 82 -2.28 -0.78 -1.25
C ILE A 82 -2.30 -2.29 -1.03
N LEU A 83 -1.20 -3.00 -1.29
CA LEU A 83 -1.08 -4.42 -0.95
C LEU A 83 -1.06 -4.66 0.57
N HIS A 84 -0.43 -3.77 1.34
CA HIS A 84 -0.52 -3.80 2.81
C HIS A 84 -1.97 -3.59 3.27
N LEU A 85 -2.70 -2.61 2.71
CA LEU A 85 -4.11 -2.39 3.01
C LEU A 85 -4.97 -3.61 2.66
N CYS A 86 -4.70 -4.26 1.53
CA CYS A 86 -5.36 -5.51 1.14
C CYS A 86 -5.05 -6.66 2.12
N CYS A 87 -3.81 -6.79 2.59
CA CYS A 87 -3.47 -7.78 3.60
C CYS A 87 -4.20 -7.51 4.92
N ILE A 88 -4.32 -6.24 5.32
CA ILE A 88 -5.08 -5.82 6.51
C ILE A 88 -6.57 -6.15 6.32
N SER A 89 -7.15 -5.91 5.15
CA SER A 89 -8.57 -6.21 4.91
C SER A 89 -8.86 -7.72 4.96
N VAL A 90 -7.96 -8.54 4.41
CA VAL A 90 -8.03 -10.01 4.48
C VAL A 90 -7.85 -10.52 5.92
N ASP A 91 -6.88 -9.98 6.66
CA ASP A 91 -6.68 -10.27 8.09
C ASP A 91 -7.96 -10.01 8.89
N ARG A 92 -8.58 -8.85 8.70
CA ARG A 92 -9.83 -8.48 9.36
C ARG A 92 -11.01 -9.35 8.94
N TYR A 93 -11.06 -9.74 7.67
CA TYR A 93 -12.07 -10.66 7.18
C TYR A 93 -12.01 -11.99 7.94
N TYR A 94 -10.84 -12.62 8.05
CA TYR A 94 -10.72 -13.87 8.80
C TYR A 94 -11.03 -13.69 10.29
N ALA A 95 -10.58 -12.59 10.90
CA ALA A 95 -10.83 -12.33 12.31
C ALA A 95 -12.32 -12.14 12.66
N ILE A 96 -13.10 -11.50 11.79
CA ILE A 96 -14.51 -11.15 12.03
C ILE A 96 -15.45 -12.25 11.55
N VAL A 97 -15.22 -12.77 10.34
CA VAL A 97 -16.12 -13.73 9.69
C VAL A 97 -15.87 -15.16 10.16
N GLN A 98 -14.62 -15.52 10.50
CA GLN A 98 -14.24 -16.87 10.93
C GLN A 98 -13.39 -16.84 12.22
N PRO A 99 -13.94 -16.37 13.35
CA PRO A 99 -13.18 -16.16 14.58
C PRO A 99 -12.59 -17.45 15.18
N LEU A 100 -13.23 -18.62 14.96
CA LEU A 100 -12.76 -19.91 15.46
C LEU A 100 -11.57 -20.46 14.67
N ASP A 101 -11.57 -20.25 13.35
CA ASP A 101 -10.49 -20.72 12.47
C ASP A 101 -9.34 -19.71 12.39
N TYR A 102 -9.58 -18.44 12.75
CA TYR A 102 -8.58 -17.37 12.74
C TYR A 102 -7.23 -17.75 13.37
N PRO A 103 -7.14 -18.28 14.61
CA PRO A 103 -5.84 -18.63 15.20
C PRO A 103 -5.13 -19.81 14.51
N LEU A 104 -5.88 -20.65 13.78
CA LEU A 104 -5.34 -21.77 13.00
C LEU A 104 -4.84 -21.29 11.62
N ILE A 105 -5.54 -20.33 11.03
CA ILE A 105 -5.23 -19.79 9.70
C ILE A 105 -4.12 -18.72 9.78
N MET A 106 -4.19 -17.80 10.73
CA MET A 106 -3.28 -16.65 10.86
C MET A 106 -2.17 -16.94 11.86
N THR A 107 -1.11 -17.61 11.38
CA THR A 107 0.10 -17.87 12.15
C THR A 107 1.15 -16.78 11.92
N LYS A 108 2.04 -16.57 12.90
CA LYS A 108 3.17 -15.63 12.76
C LYS A 108 4.00 -15.87 11.50
N ALA A 109 4.22 -17.13 11.14
CA ALA A 109 4.95 -17.51 9.93
C ALA A 109 4.23 -17.02 8.66
N ARG A 110 2.91 -17.25 8.56
CA ARG A 110 2.11 -16.75 7.42
C ARG A 110 2.11 -15.23 7.35
N THR A 111 1.99 -14.53 8.47
CA THR A 111 2.07 -13.06 8.52
C THR A 111 3.41 -12.56 7.98
N VAL A 112 4.53 -13.17 8.39
CA VAL A 112 5.86 -12.81 7.87
C VAL A 112 5.97 -13.09 6.38
N VAL A 113 5.45 -14.22 5.90
CA VAL A 113 5.44 -14.56 4.46
C VAL A 113 4.59 -13.56 3.67
N MET A 114 3.40 -13.20 4.16
CA MET A 114 2.56 -12.17 3.55
C MET A 114 3.30 -10.83 3.49
N LEU A 115 3.92 -10.40 4.60
CA LEU A 115 4.68 -9.16 4.63
C LEU A 115 5.82 -9.18 3.61
N ALA A 116 6.62 -10.25 3.61
CA ALA A 116 7.70 -10.42 2.65
C ALA A 116 7.18 -10.38 1.20
N SER A 117 6.04 -11.02 0.91
CA SER A 117 5.44 -10.99 -0.42
C SER A 117 5.01 -9.59 -0.84
N VAL A 118 4.51 -8.77 0.10
CA VAL A 118 4.10 -7.39 -0.16
C VAL A 118 5.30 -6.48 -0.44
N TRP A 119 6.45 -6.74 0.18
CA TRP A 119 7.68 -6.01 -0.11
C TRP A 119 8.35 -6.48 -1.41
N VAL A 120 8.36 -7.79 -1.68
CA VAL A 120 9.09 -8.36 -2.83
C VAL A 120 8.30 -8.28 -4.14
N SER A 121 6.98 -8.52 -4.12
CA SER A 121 6.19 -8.54 -5.36
C SER A 121 6.20 -7.21 -6.12
N PRO A 122 6.13 -6.03 -5.48
CA PRO A 122 6.24 -4.76 -6.20
C PRO A 122 7.66 -4.49 -6.70
N VAL A 123 8.70 -5.09 -6.10
CA VAL A 123 10.05 -5.00 -6.67
C VAL A 123 10.07 -5.64 -8.05
N LEU A 124 9.48 -6.83 -8.19
CA LEU A 124 9.43 -7.55 -9.46
C LEU A 124 8.60 -6.80 -10.51
N ILE A 125 7.53 -6.11 -10.11
CA ILE A 125 6.64 -5.41 -11.04
C ILE A 125 7.19 -4.04 -11.43
N SER A 126 7.78 -3.30 -10.50
CA SER A 126 8.27 -1.94 -10.75
C SER A 126 9.71 -1.93 -11.26
N PHE A 127 10.62 -2.63 -10.58
CA PHE A 127 12.05 -2.57 -10.94
C PHE A 127 12.41 -3.44 -12.14
N ALA A 128 11.78 -4.62 -12.33
CA ALA A 128 12.18 -5.51 -13.43
C ALA A 128 11.91 -4.91 -14.82
N PRO A 129 10.75 -4.28 -15.11
CA PRO A 129 10.48 -3.70 -16.43
C PRO A 129 11.30 -2.43 -16.69
N ILE A 130 11.70 -1.73 -15.63
CA ILE A 130 12.54 -0.53 -15.71
C ILE A 130 13.99 -0.89 -15.98
N PHE A 131 14.56 -1.85 -15.22
CA PHE A 131 15.94 -2.32 -15.46
C PHE A 131 16.07 -3.15 -16.74
N ALA A 132 15.03 -3.85 -17.18
CA ALA A 132 15.01 -4.52 -18.47
C ALA A 132 14.77 -3.57 -19.66
N GLY A 133 14.48 -2.28 -19.40
CA GLY A 133 14.22 -1.28 -20.43
C GLY A 133 12.91 -1.48 -21.22
N TRP A 134 12.01 -2.34 -20.74
CA TRP A 134 10.74 -2.66 -21.42
C TRP A 134 9.60 -1.72 -21.06
N TYR A 135 9.76 -0.87 -20.04
CA TYR A 135 8.70 0.03 -19.59
C TYR A 135 8.37 1.16 -20.60
N THR A 136 9.28 1.51 -21.50
CA THR A 136 9.14 2.63 -22.44
C THR A 136 9.35 2.23 -23.91
N THR A 137 8.86 3.05 -24.83
CA THR A 137 9.00 2.84 -26.29
C THR A 137 10.23 3.59 -26.80
N ALA A 138 10.95 3.04 -27.78
CA ALA A 138 12.13 3.68 -28.38
C ALA A 138 11.89 5.11 -28.92
N ALA A 139 10.64 5.44 -29.29
CA ALA A 139 10.24 6.79 -29.68
C ALA A 139 10.23 7.78 -28.50
N HIS A 140 9.77 7.36 -27.32
CA HIS A 140 9.77 8.19 -26.11
C HIS A 140 11.17 8.36 -25.52
N ASP A 141 12.02 7.35 -25.63
CA ASP A 141 13.41 7.45 -25.21
C ASP A 141 14.18 8.51 -26.03
N ARG A 142 13.92 8.57 -27.35
CA ARG A 142 14.43 9.64 -28.23
C ARG A 142 13.91 11.03 -27.88
N GLU A 143 12.68 11.14 -27.39
CA GLU A 143 12.11 12.42 -26.96
C GLU A 143 12.72 12.88 -25.62
N ARG A 144 12.95 11.97 -24.67
CA ARG A 144 13.70 12.26 -23.43
C ARG A 144 15.15 12.66 -23.69
N LEU A 145 15.75 12.14 -24.76
CA LEU A 145 17.07 12.58 -25.23
C LEU A 145 17.08 14.06 -25.64
N ARG A 146 15.98 14.56 -26.22
CA ARG A 146 15.84 15.96 -26.66
C ARG A 146 15.45 16.91 -25.53
N HIS A 147 14.74 16.42 -24.52
CA HIS A 147 14.25 17.22 -23.38
C HIS A 147 14.70 16.63 -22.03
N PRO A 148 16.00 16.73 -21.68
CA PRO A 148 16.53 16.13 -20.44
C PRO A 148 15.99 16.78 -19.16
N ASP A 149 15.46 18.00 -19.27
CA ASP A 149 14.95 18.80 -18.14
C ASP A 149 13.53 18.38 -17.72
N VAL A 150 12.88 17.51 -18.50
CA VAL A 150 11.50 17.05 -18.28
C VAL A 150 11.49 15.59 -17.85
N CYS A 151 11.04 15.34 -16.61
CA CYS A 151 10.84 14.00 -16.08
C CYS A 151 9.38 13.57 -16.27
N ALA A 152 9.01 13.16 -17.50
CA ALA A 152 7.67 12.68 -17.80
C ALA A 152 7.57 11.15 -17.67
N PHE A 153 6.63 10.66 -16.86
CA PHE A 153 6.34 9.23 -16.72
C PHE A 153 5.47 8.75 -17.90
N VAL A 154 6.11 8.44 -19.03
CA VAL A 154 5.43 7.88 -20.20
C VAL A 154 5.84 6.44 -20.42
N VAL A 155 4.88 5.55 -20.19
CA VAL A 155 5.07 4.10 -20.28
C VAL A 155 4.28 3.51 -21.44
N ASN A 156 4.68 2.33 -21.89
CA ASN A 156 3.95 1.64 -22.95
C ASN A 156 2.54 1.21 -22.47
N LYS A 157 1.59 1.05 -23.39
CA LYS A 157 0.20 0.69 -23.05
C LYS A 157 0.10 -0.65 -22.31
N GLN A 158 0.96 -1.62 -22.66
CA GLN A 158 0.93 -2.96 -22.08
C GLN A 158 1.33 -2.95 -20.60
N TYR A 159 2.43 -2.29 -20.27
CA TYR A 159 2.93 -2.04 -18.92
C TYR A 159 1.95 -1.19 -18.14
N ALA A 160 1.38 -0.13 -18.73
CA ALA A 160 0.36 0.68 -18.05
C ALA A 160 -0.81 -0.17 -17.57
N VAL A 161 -1.33 -1.06 -18.44
CA VAL A 161 -2.45 -1.94 -18.12
C VAL A 161 -2.04 -2.97 -17.07
N VAL A 162 -0.94 -3.70 -17.29
CA VAL A 162 -0.49 -4.76 -16.36
C VAL A 162 -0.14 -4.20 -14.98
N SER A 163 0.64 -3.12 -14.93
CA SER A 163 1.01 -2.44 -13.69
C SER A 163 -0.23 -1.92 -12.96
N SER A 164 -1.14 -1.21 -13.65
CA SER A 164 -2.36 -0.71 -13.02
C SER A 164 -3.26 -1.83 -12.52
N SER A 165 -3.39 -2.93 -13.28
CA SER A 165 -4.19 -4.09 -12.89
C SER A 165 -3.68 -4.73 -11.60
N VAL A 166 -2.38 -4.98 -11.50
CA VAL A 166 -1.80 -5.66 -10.33
C VAL A 166 -1.70 -4.71 -9.13
N SER A 167 -1.35 -3.45 -9.36
CA SER A 167 -1.18 -2.48 -8.27
C SER A 167 -2.50 -1.94 -7.74
N PHE A 168 -3.53 -1.76 -8.57
CA PHE A 168 -4.75 -1.08 -8.15
C PHE A 168 -6.01 -1.94 -8.25
N TRP A 169 -6.27 -2.54 -9.41
CA TRP A 169 -7.54 -3.23 -9.65
C TRP A 169 -7.69 -4.52 -8.85
N VAL A 170 -6.66 -5.38 -8.86
CA VAL A 170 -6.71 -6.66 -8.13
C VAL A 170 -6.81 -6.44 -6.61
N PRO A 171 -5.94 -5.62 -5.97
CA PRO A 171 -6.08 -5.32 -4.54
C PRO A 171 -7.39 -4.61 -4.23
N GLY A 172 -7.84 -3.70 -5.09
CA GLY A 172 -9.11 -2.97 -4.92
C GLY A 172 -10.34 -3.89 -4.92
N VAL A 173 -10.40 -4.86 -5.84
CA VAL A 173 -11.50 -5.84 -5.87
C VAL A 173 -11.49 -6.73 -4.63
N ILE A 174 -10.31 -7.20 -4.19
CA ILE A 174 -10.19 -8.01 -2.97
C ILE A 174 -10.62 -7.21 -1.74
N MET A 175 -10.19 -5.94 -1.64
CA MET A 175 -10.62 -5.05 -0.57
C MET A 175 -12.13 -4.86 -0.57
N LEU A 176 -12.75 -4.52 -1.71
CA LEU A 176 -14.20 -4.33 -1.80
C LEU A 176 -14.97 -5.60 -1.39
N PHE A 177 -14.54 -6.77 -1.87
CA PHE A 177 -15.15 -8.04 -1.50
C PHE A 177 -15.02 -8.32 0.00
N THR A 178 -13.81 -8.22 0.56
CA THR A 178 -13.58 -8.49 1.99
C THR A 178 -14.34 -7.53 2.89
N TYR A 179 -14.32 -6.23 2.59
CA TYR A 179 -15.07 -5.22 3.35
C TYR A 179 -16.58 -5.41 3.25
N TYR A 180 -17.11 -5.76 2.08
CA TYR A 180 -18.53 -6.06 1.93
C TYR A 180 -18.96 -7.23 2.82
N ARG A 181 -18.16 -8.30 2.88
CA ARG A 181 -18.44 -9.46 3.74
C ARG A 181 -18.31 -9.12 5.23
N ILE A 182 -17.33 -8.30 5.61
CA ILE A 182 -17.20 -7.78 6.97
C ILE A 182 -18.46 -6.99 7.36
N TYR A 183 -18.95 -6.12 6.49
CA TYR A 183 -20.17 -5.35 6.73
C TYR A 183 -21.40 -6.25 6.92
N GLN A 184 -21.56 -7.27 6.08
CA GLN A 184 -22.66 -8.23 6.23
C GLN A 184 -22.64 -8.97 7.58
N GLU A 185 -21.47 -9.44 8.02
CA GLU A 185 -21.36 -10.14 9.30
C GLU A 185 -21.51 -9.21 10.50
N ALA A 186 -21.05 -7.96 10.40
CA ALA A 186 -21.26 -6.95 11.45
C ALA A 186 -22.76 -6.67 11.65
N ASP A 187 -23.52 -6.47 10.57
CA ASP A 187 -24.98 -6.27 10.61
C ASP A 187 -25.71 -7.52 11.12
N ARG A 188 -25.22 -8.72 10.81
CA ARG A 188 -25.75 -9.97 11.39
C ARG A 188 -25.52 -10.04 12.90
N GLN A 189 -24.32 -9.68 13.38
CA GLN A 189 -23.99 -9.68 14.80
C GLN A 189 -24.86 -8.67 15.57
N GLU A 190 -25.07 -7.48 15.02
CA GLU A 190 -25.97 -6.46 15.58
C GLU A 190 -27.41 -7.00 15.72
N ARG A 191 -27.97 -7.60 14.66
CA ARG A 191 -29.31 -8.20 14.71
C ARG A 191 -29.42 -9.33 15.74
N MET A 192 -28.37 -10.14 15.93
CA MET A 192 -28.34 -11.18 16.96
C MET A 192 -28.31 -10.59 18.38
N LEU A 193 -27.54 -9.52 18.58
CA LEU A 193 -27.49 -8.80 19.86
C LEU A 193 -28.87 -8.23 20.23
N TYR A 194 -29.55 -7.56 19.29
CA TYR A 194 -30.91 -7.06 19.53
C TYR A 194 -31.88 -8.18 19.95
N ARG A 195 -31.87 -9.33 19.26
CA ARG A 195 -32.72 -10.48 19.62
C ARG A 195 -32.41 -11.05 21.01
N CYS A 196 -31.14 -11.10 21.39
CA CYS A 196 -30.74 -11.56 22.72
C CYS A 196 -31.14 -10.60 23.84
N THR A 197 -31.06 -9.29 23.60
CA THR A 197 -31.51 -8.27 24.56
C THR A 197 -33.02 -8.34 24.76
N PHE A 198 -33.82 -8.34 23.68
CA PHE A 198 -35.28 -8.46 23.77
C PHE A 198 -35.73 -9.73 24.49
N ARG A 199 -35.06 -10.88 24.26
CA ARG A 199 -35.36 -12.14 24.97
C ARG A 199 -35.06 -12.08 26.47
N LYS A 200 -34.09 -11.28 26.90
CA LYS A 200 -33.82 -11.07 28.33
C LYS A 200 -34.88 -10.20 29.00
N ASP A 201 -35.46 -9.25 28.27
CA ASP A 201 -36.50 -8.35 28.81
C ASP A 201 -37.88 -9.00 28.89
N THR A 202 -38.08 -10.19 28.29
CA THR A 202 -39.35 -10.94 28.33
C THR A 202 -39.40 -12.06 29.39
N LEU A 203 -38.30 -12.27 30.12
CA LEU A 203 -38.12 -13.32 31.15
C LEU A 203 -37.99 -12.68 32.53
#